data_AF-A0A382ZG34-F1
#
_entry.id   AF-A0A382ZG34-F1
#
_cell.length_a   1.000
_cell.length_b   1.000
_cell.length_c   1.000
_cell.angle_alpha   90.00
_cell.angle_beta   90.00
_cell.angle_gamma   90.00
#
_symmetry.space_group_name_H-M   'P 1'
#
loop_
_entity.id
_entity.type
_entity.pdbx_description
1 polymer ?
#
loop_
_entity_poly.entity_id
_entity_poly.type
_entity_poly.pdbx_seq_one_letter_code
_entity_poly.pdbx_strand_id
1 'polypeptide(L)' 'MHILLTNDDGYQSPGLRSFARELEKLGRVSVVAPLTQKSAISSSITLYSPLMAFPKKEKGFQGYAV' A
#
# COMPACT_ATOMS: atom_id res chain seq x y z
N MET A 1 -10.00 5.19 15.40
CA MET A 1 -9.51 5.78 14.13
C MET A 1 -9.09 4.66 13.19
N HIS A 2 -9.36 4.79 11.89
CA HIS A 2 -8.94 3.82 10.86
C HIS A 2 -8.14 4.57 9.80
N ILE A 3 -6.90 4.15 9.56
CA ILE A 3 -5.91 4.78 8.70
C ILE A 3 -5.70 3.91 7.45
N LEU A 4 -5.77 4.52 6.27
CA LEU A 4 -5.32 3.93 5.01
C LEU A 4 -3.89 4.42 4.72
N LEU A 5 -2.97 3.49 4.52
CA LEU A 5 -1.57 3.77 4.20
C LEU A 5 -1.22 3.27 2.79
N THR A 6 -0.61 4.14 1.99
CA THR A 6 -0.15 3.86 0.62
C THR A 6 1.18 4.56 0.33
N ASN A 7 1.83 4.20 -0.77
CA ASN A 7 2.97 4.89 -1.37
C ASN A 7 2.98 4.71 -2.89
N ASP A 8 3.97 5.29 -3.57
CA ASP A 8 4.26 5.10 -5.00
C ASP A 8 5.50 4.22 -5.26
N ASP A 9 6.39 4.03 -4.27
CA ASP A 9 7.53 3.09 -4.39
C ASP A 9 7.11 1.61 -4.50
N GLY A 10 5.89 1.30 -4.06
CA GLY A 10 5.29 -0.03 -4.11
C GLY A 10 5.24 -0.77 -2.77
N TYR A 11 4.48 -1.87 -2.76
CA TYR A 11 4.12 -2.68 -1.58
C TYR A 11 5.34 -3.27 -0.85
N GLN A 12 6.41 -3.55 -1.58
CA GLN A 12 7.64 -4.10 -1.02
C GLN A 12 8.57 -3.03 -0.42
N SER A 13 8.22 -1.74 -0.50
CA SER A 13 9.06 -0.67 0.04
C SER A 13 9.31 -0.84 1.54
N PRO A 14 10.57 -0.75 2.00
CA PRO A 14 10.90 -0.82 3.42
C PRO A 14 10.29 0.35 4.22
N GLY A 15 10.13 1.52 3.58
CA GLY A 15 9.53 2.70 4.21
C GLY A 15 8.07 2.49 4.57
N LEU A 16 7.30 1.88 3.67
CA LEU A 16 5.88 1.55 3.88
C LEU A 16 5.69 0.66 5.13
N ARG A 17 6.56 -0.33 5.30
CA ARG A 17 6.53 -1.24 6.46
C ARG A 17 6.87 -0.54 7.76
N SER A 18 7.85 0.35 7.73
CA SER A 18 8.23 1.13 8.92
C SER A 18 7.12 2.07 9.35
N PHE A 19 6.46 2.74 8.40
CA PHE A 19 5.32 3.62 8.70
C PHE A 19 4.12 2.86 9.24
N ALA A 20 3.79 1.70 8.65
CA ALA A 20 2.66 0.89 9.12
C ALA A 20 2.80 0.52 10.61
N ARG A 21 3.99 0.06 11.04
CA ARG A 21 4.27 -0.31 12.43
C ARG A 21 4.06 0.83 13.42
N GLU A 22 4.42 2.06 13.05
CA GLU A 22 4.24 3.22 13.91
C GLU A 22 2.77 3.68 13.93
N LEU A 23 2.09 3.65 12.78
CA LEU A 23 0.68 4.04 12.68
C LEU A 23 -0.27 3.05 13.36
N GLU A 24 0.09 1.77 13.45
CA GLU A 24 -0.67 0.75 14.19
C GLU A 24 -0.81 1.09 15.68
N LYS A 25 0.11 1.88 16.25
CA LYS A 25 0.02 2.37 17.63
C LYS A 25 -1.08 3.43 17.82
N LEU A 26 -1.51 4.08 16.73
CA LEU A 26 -2.49 5.17 16.73
C LEU A 26 -3.90 4.70 16.33
N GLY A 27 -4.02 3.53 15.70
CA GLY A 27 -5.30 2.97 15.29
C GLY A 27 -5.17 1.80 14.32
N ARG A 28 -6.32 1.36 13.79
CA ARG A 28 -6.35 0.30 12.78
C ARG A 28 -5.73 0.81 11.48
N VAL A 29 -4.74 0.11 10.95
CA VAL A 29 -4.09 0.44 9.66
C VAL A 29 -4.54 -0.55 8.58
N SER A 30 -4.80 -0.05 7.38
CA SER A 30 -4.97 -0.86 6.17
C SER A 30 -3.96 -0.38 5.13
N VAL A 31 -3.17 -1.31 4.61
CA VAL A 31 -2.13 -1.01 3.62
C VAL A 31 -2.63 -1.37 2.23
N VAL A 32 -2.55 -0.43 1.31
CA VAL A 32 -2.82 -0.62 -0.11
C VAL A 32 -1.73 0.10 -0.88
N ALA A 33 -0.98 -0.58 -1.74
CA ALA A 33 0.14 0.03 -2.46
C ALA A 33 0.37 -0.66 -3.82
N PRO A 34 1.01 0.00 -4.78
CA PRO A 34 1.33 -0.60 -6.08
C PRO A 34 2.16 -1.88 -5.96
N LEU A 35 1.94 -2.87 -6.82
CA LEU A 35 2.74 -4.10 -6.85
C LEU A 35 4.22 -3.83 -7.16
N THR A 36 4.48 -2.85 -8.02
CA THR A 36 5.81 -2.40 -8.45
C THR A 36 5.94 -0.91 -8.26
N GLN A 37 7.18 -0.38 -8.31
CA GLN A 37 7.39 1.07 -8.29
C GLN A 37 6.62 1.78 -9.40
N LYS A 38 5.96 2.87 -9.01
CA LYS A 38 5.16 3.76 -9.86
C LYS A 38 5.60 5.22 -9.71
N SER A 39 6.77 5.48 -9.11
CA SER A 39 7.35 6.82 -9.14
C SER A 39 7.52 7.30 -10.58
N ALA A 40 7.20 8.57 -10.83
CA ALA A 40 7.21 9.22 -12.14
C ALA A 40 6.12 8.80 -13.15
N ILE A 41 5.13 7.98 -12.78
CA ILE A 41 3.83 8.06 -13.44
C ILE A 41 3.03 9.16 -12.73
N SER A 42 2.67 10.23 -13.45
CA SER A 42 1.77 11.28 -12.95
C SER A 42 0.58 10.62 -12.23
N SER A 43 0.05 11.23 -11.15
CA SER A 43 -1.05 10.76 -10.28
C SER A 43 -2.33 10.44 -11.07
N SER A 44 -2.26 9.40 -11.88
CA SER A 44 -3.20 9.04 -12.92
C SER A 44 -4.12 7.96 -12.39
N ILE A 45 -5.37 8.03 -12.84
CA ILE A 45 -6.42 7.09 -12.45
C ILE A 45 -6.62 6.13 -13.61
N THR A 46 -6.60 4.84 -13.33
CA THR A 46 -6.93 3.80 -14.30
C THR A 46 -8.43 3.85 -14.62
N LEU A 47 -8.80 4.23 -15.85
CA LEU A 47 -10.21 4.35 -16.28
C LEU A 47 -10.67 3.21 -17.19
N TYR A 48 -9.79 2.73 -18.07
CA TYR A 48 -10.18 1.87 -19.19
C TYR A 48 -9.76 0.39 -19.04
N SER A 49 -8.98 0.07 -18.01
CA SER A 49 -8.58 -1.30 -17.71
C SER A 49 -9.01 -1.67 -16.28
N PRO A 50 -9.31 -2.96 -16.03
CA PRO A 50 -9.61 -3.42 -14.69
C PRO A 50 -8.38 -3.26 -13.79
N LEU A 51 -8.59 -2.72 -12.58
CA LEU A 51 -7.60 -2.72 -11.52
C LEU A 51 -7.64 -4.08 -10.81
N MET A 52 -6.47 -4.68 -10.61
CA MET A 52 -6.32 -5.95 -9.92
C MET A 52 -5.74 -5.71 -8.54
N ALA A 53 -6.40 -6.18 -7.49
CA ALA A 53 -5.90 -6.10 -6.13
C ALA A 53 -5.53 -7.50 -5.63
N PHE A 54 -4.28 -7.68 -5.23
CA PHE A 54 -3.74 -8.95 -4.75
C PHE A 54 -3.60 -8.90 -3.22
N PRO A 55 -4.34 -9.73 -2.46
CA PRO A 55 -4.15 -9.81 -1.03
C PRO A 55 -2.72 -10.33 -0.73
N LYS A 56 -2.01 -9.62 0.13
CA LYS A 56 -0.69 -9.99 0.60
C LYS A 56 -0.73 -10.15 2.12
N LYS A 57 -0.24 -11.29 2.60
CA LYS A 57 -0.14 -11.59 4.02
C LYS A 57 1.25 -12.12 4.32
N GLU A 58 2.00 -11.35 5.10
CA GLU A 58 3.33 -11.66 5.57
C GLU A 58 3.34 -11.59 7.10
N LYS A 59 4.38 -12.13 7.75
CA LYS A 59 4.46 -12.14 9.22
C LYS A 59 4.42 -10.70 9.75
N GLY A 60 3.31 -10.32 10.37
CA GLY A 60 3.11 -8.99 10.96
C GLY A 60 2.86 -7.87 9.97
N PHE A 61 2.59 -8.17 8.69
CA PHE A 61 2.29 -7.13 7.69
C PHE A 61 1.32 -7.68 6.64
N GLN A 62 0.17 -7.04 6.49
CA GLN A 62 -0.87 -7.46 5.56
C GLN A 62 -1.51 -6.27 4.87
N GLY A 63 -1.92 -6.48 3.62
CA GLY A 63 -2.53 -5.45 2.80
C GLY A 63 -2.87 -5.94 1.40
N TYR A 64 -3.09 -4.99 0.50
CA TYR A 64 -3.35 -5.26 -0.90
C TYR A 64 -2.25 -4.63 -1.76
N ALA A 65 -1.71 -5.43 -2.68
CA ALA A 65 -0.87 -4.93 -3.76
C ALA A 65 -1.75 -4.66 -4.99
N VAL A 66 -1.68 -3.46 -5.58
CA VAL A 66 -2.51 -3.02 -6.72
C VAL A 66 -1.70 -2.86 -8.00
#